data_AF-A0A7J6QXQ5-F1
#
_entry.id   AF-A0A7J6QXQ5-F1
#
_cell.length_a   1.000
_cell.length_b   1.000
_cell.length_c   1.000
_cell.angle_alpha   90.00
_cell.angle_beta   90.00
_cell.angle_gamma   90.00
#
_symmetry.space_group_name_H-M   'P 1'
#
loop_
_entity.id
_entity.type
_entity.pdbx_description
1 polymer ?
#
loop_
_entity_poly.entity_id
_entity_poly.type
_entity_poly.pdbx_seq_one_letter_code
_entity_poly.pdbx_strand_id
1 'polypeptide(L)'
;MSNIDIEYHIPLSSSWLKQVDLKDTIPSESREGERFLVLPPNVPERIPAAEAKAGLPIIENFIDGANVPSESNWLLKNVNPATGEVNGYVRASVAEDGQTAIEAAEEAFRRG
;
A
#
# COMPACT_ATOMS: atom_id res chain seq x y z
N MET A 1 -6.75 -27.03 -4.62
CA MET A 1 -6.96 -25.66 -5.11
C MET A 1 -5.61 -25.19 -5.61
N SER A 2 -5.45 -24.94 -6.91
CA SER A 2 -4.21 -24.40 -7.46
C SER A 2 -4.06 -22.96 -6.96
N ASN A 3 -3.03 -22.69 -6.15
CA ASN A 3 -2.60 -21.32 -5.90
C ASN A 3 -2.27 -20.72 -7.27
N ILE A 4 -3.07 -19.76 -7.71
CA ILE A 4 -2.71 -18.93 -8.85
C ILE A 4 -1.75 -17.91 -8.26
N ASP A 5 -0.44 -18.17 -8.41
CA ASP A 5 0.57 -17.16 -8.14
C ASP A 5 0.42 -16.09 -9.22
N ILE A 6 -0.33 -15.02 -8.89
CA ILE A 6 -0.50 -13.88 -9.78
C ILE A 6 0.76 -13.03 -9.65
N GLU A 7 1.65 -13.17 -10.64
CA GLU A 7 2.81 -12.29 -10.80
C GLU A 7 2.34 -10.98 -11.45
N TYR A 8 2.66 -9.85 -10.83
CA TYR A 8 2.35 -8.52 -11.39
C TYR A 8 3.57 -7.96 -12.10
N HIS A 9 3.43 -7.69 -13.39
CA HIS A 9 4.49 -7.21 -14.27
C HIS A 9 4.24 -5.75 -14.56
N ILE A 10 5.05 -4.87 -13.98
CA ILE A 10 4.79 -3.44 -14.09
C ILE A 10 5.94 -2.76 -14.82
N PRO A 11 5.66 -2.07 -15.94
CA PRO A 11 6.70 -1.40 -16.71
C PRO A 11 7.50 -0.43 -15.84
N LEU A 12 8.84 -0.43 -15.95
CA LEU A 12 9.72 0.55 -15.30
C LEU A 12 9.42 2.00 -15.72
N SER A 13 8.74 2.17 -16.85
CA SER A 13 8.23 3.45 -17.35
C SER A 13 7.03 3.99 -16.55
N SER A 14 6.38 3.15 -15.73
CA SER A 14 5.16 3.51 -15.01
C SER A 14 5.41 4.53 -13.89
N SER A 15 4.55 5.55 -13.82
CA SER A 15 4.69 6.68 -12.89
C SER A 15 4.69 6.27 -11.41
N TRP A 16 4.03 5.17 -11.08
CA TRP A 16 3.92 4.67 -9.70
C TRP A 16 5.24 4.10 -9.15
N LEU A 17 6.19 3.68 -10.00
CA LEU A 17 7.49 3.12 -9.56
C LEU A 17 8.46 4.17 -9.06
N LYS A 18 8.21 5.46 -9.35
CA LYS A 18 9.07 6.56 -8.86
C LYS A 18 9.05 6.69 -7.33
N GLN A 19 8.13 6.01 -6.65
CA GLN A 19 7.90 6.09 -5.21
C GLN A 19 8.00 4.73 -4.50
N VAL A 20 8.29 3.64 -5.24
CA VAL A 20 8.57 2.34 -4.65
C VAL A 20 10.07 2.30 -4.39
N ASP A 21 10.46 2.08 -3.13
CA ASP A 21 11.87 1.98 -2.77
C ASP A 21 12.43 0.66 -3.34
N LEU A 22 13.19 0.76 -4.43
CA LEU A 22 13.60 -0.38 -5.28
C LEU A 22 14.42 -1.45 -4.54
N LYS A 23 14.88 -1.17 -3.31
CA LYS A 23 15.56 -2.13 -2.43
C LYS A 23 14.66 -3.27 -1.94
N ASP A 24 13.34 -3.08 -1.95
CA ASP A 24 12.37 -4.10 -1.55
C ASP A 24 11.77 -4.87 -2.75
N THR A 25 12.28 -4.62 -3.96
CA THR A 25 11.79 -5.22 -5.21
C THR A 25 12.86 -6.02 -5.91
N ILE A 26 12.72 -7.35 -5.96
CA ILE A 26 13.64 -8.25 -6.68
C ILE A 26 12.75 -9.39 -7.18
N PRO A 27 12.43 -9.51 -8.49
CA PRO A 27 13.30 -9.37 -9.67
C PRO A 27 12.79 -8.41 -10.78
N SER A 28 13.66 -8.09 -11.75
CA SER A 28 13.29 -7.41 -13.00
C SER A 28 13.42 -8.37 -14.18
N GLU A 29 12.47 -8.33 -15.11
CA GLU A 29 12.52 -9.08 -16.37
C GLU A 29 12.47 -8.13 -17.58
N SER A 30 12.98 -8.60 -18.71
CA SER A 30 12.94 -7.87 -19.98
C SER A 30 12.03 -8.61 -20.94
N ARG A 31 10.96 -7.95 -21.41
CA ARG A 31 10.09 -8.46 -22.47
C ARG A 31 10.06 -7.44 -23.59
N GLU A 32 10.36 -7.87 -24.81
CA GLU A 32 10.31 -7.02 -26.01
C GLU A 32 11.12 -5.70 -25.92
N GLY A 33 12.18 -5.69 -25.10
CA GLY A 33 13.02 -4.50 -24.89
C GLY A 33 12.53 -3.54 -23.79
N GLU A 34 11.37 -3.80 -23.20
CA GLU A 34 10.86 -3.08 -22.04
C GLU A 34 11.18 -3.85 -20.74
N ARG A 35 11.63 -3.12 -19.72
CA ARG A 35 11.94 -3.68 -18.40
C ARG A 35 10.70 -3.61 -17.52
N PHE A 36 10.39 -4.72 -16.89
CA PHE A 36 9.29 -4.85 -15.94
C PHE A 36 9.84 -5.15 -14.55
N LEU A 37 9.17 -4.60 -13.54
CA LEU A 37 9.35 -4.98 -12.16
C LEU A 37 8.31 -6.05 -11.83
N VAL A 38 8.77 -7.20 -11.34
CA VAL A 38 7.88 -8.28 -10.91
C VAL A 38 7.67 -8.12 -9.41
N LEU A 39 6.45 -7.77 -9.01
CA LEU A 39 6.10 -7.73 -7.61
C LEU A 39 5.93 -9.16 -7.09
N PRO A 40 6.38 -9.46 -5.86
CA PRO A 40 6.06 -10.73 -5.25
C PRO A 40 4.54 -10.93 -5.19
N PRO A 41 4.05 -12.18 -5.32
CA PRO A 41 2.66 -12.47 -5.06
C PRO A 41 2.34 -11.94 -3.64
N ASN A 42 1.23 -11.21 -3.50
CA ASN A 42 0.76 -10.55 -2.26
C ASN A 42 1.14 -9.08 -2.03
N VAL A 43 1.70 -8.35 -3.00
CA VAL A 43 1.71 -6.87 -2.87
C VAL A 43 0.29 -6.34 -3.09
N PRO A 44 -0.34 -5.67 -2.11
CA PRO A 44 -1.69 -5.15 -2.29
C PRO A 44 -1.68 -4.04 -3.35
N GLU A 45 -2.69 -4.06 -4.23
CA GLU A 45 -2.85 -3.04 -5.25
C GLU A 45 -3.05 -1.65 -4.61
N ARG A 46 -2.32 -0.66 -5.11
CA ARG A 46 -2.40 0.74 -4.69
C ARG A 46 -3.23 1.56 -5.66
N ILE A 47 -4.12 2.41 -5.15
CA ILE A 47 -4.89 3.36 -5.95
C ILE A 47 -4.84 4.77 -5.34
N PRO A 48 -4.98 5.85 -6.12
CA PRO A 48 -5.20 7.18 -5.58
C PRO A 48 -6.50 7.25 -4.78
N ALA A 49 -6.53 8.03 -3.71
CA ALA A 49 -7.74 8.20 -2.89
C ALA A 49 -8.94 8.76 -3.68
N ALA A 50 -8.67 9.55 -4.72
CA ALA A 50 -9.70 10.06 -5.63
C ALA A 50 -10.41 8.96 -6.45
N GLU A 51 -9.79 7.79 -6.59
CA GLU A 51 -10.33 6.64 -7.33
C GLU A 51 -11.04 5.62 -6.42
N ALA A 52 -11.15 5.91 -5.12
CA ALA A 52 -11.86 5.06 -4.18
C ALA A 52 -13.34 4.91 -4.58
N LYS A 53 -13.83 3.67 -4.59
CA LYS A 53 -15.23 3.38 -4.87
C LYS A 53 -16.12 3.98 -3.78
N ALA A 54 -17.06 4.83 -4.19
CA ALA A 54 -18.02 5.45 -3.28
C ALA A 54 -18.81 4.40 -2.48
N GLY A 55 -19.01 4.69 -1.19
CA GLY A 55 -19.75 3.81 -0.26
C GLY A 55 -18.93 2.70 0.39
N LEU A 56 -17.65 2.53 0.02
CA LEU A 56 -16.74 1.64 0.73
C LEU A 56 -15.96 2.38 1.83
N PRO A 57 -15.67 1.73 2.96
CA PRO A 57 -14.93 2.35 4.05
C PRO A 57 -13.46 2.57 3.68
N ILE A 58 -12.90 3.67 4.20
CA ILE A 58 -11.46 3.92 4.22
C ILE A 58 -11.02 3.82 5.68
N ILE A 59 -10.11 2.88 5.95
CA ILE A 59 -9.47 2.73 7.25
C ILE A 59 -8.28 3.67 7.30
N GLU A 60 -8.36 4.64 8.21
CA GLU A 60 -7.32 5.64 8.48
C GLU A 60 -6.29 5.09 9.48
N ASN A 61 -5.15 5.77 9.64
CA ASN A 61 -4.19 5.45 10.70
C ASN A 61 -4.82 5.76 12.07
N PHE A 62 -4.47 5.00 13.12
CA PHE A 62 -4.91 5.30 14.48
C PHE A 62 -3.70 5.64 15.35
N ILE A 63 -3.52 6.93 15.66
CA ILE A 63 -2.36 7.47 16.37
C ILE A 63 -2.87 8.35 17.52
N ASP A 64 -2.27 8.21 18.71
CA ASP A 64 -2.63 8.98 19.91
C ASP A 64 -4.13 8.95 20.27
N GLY A 65 -4.78 7.80 20.09
CA GLY A 65 -6.20 7.63 20.41
C GLY A 65 -7.17 8.23 19.39
N ALA A 66 -6.69 8.70 18.23
CA ALA A 66 -7.51 9.29 17.18
C ALA A 66 -7.24 8.67 15.79
N ASN A 67 -8.26 8.68 14.93
CA ASN A 67 -8.08 8.38 13.51
C ASN A 67 -7.44 9.59 12.83
N VAL A 68 -6.29 9.39 12.18
CA VAL A 68 -5.54 10.41 11.47
C VAL A 68 -5.33 10.00 10.01
N PRO A 69 -5.50 10.94 9.06
CA PRO A 69 -5.15 10.66 7.67
C PRO A 69 -3.65 10.41 7.54
N SER A 70 -3.27 9.66 6.51
CA SER A 70 -1.87 9.56 6.10
C SER A 70 -1.43 10.81 5.33
N GLU A 71 -0.15 11.15 5.40
CA GLU A 71 0.51 12.09 4.49
C GLU A 71 0.47 11.62 3.02
N SER A 72 0.11 10.36 2.79
CA SER A 72 -0.12 9.77 1.48
C SER A 72 -1.55 9.95 0.98
N ASN A 73 -1.67 10.33 -0.29
CA ASN A 73 -2.94 10.30 -1.03
C ASN A 73 -3.25 8.92 -1.65
N TRP A 74 -2.53 7.87 -1.27
CA TRP A 74 -2.73 6.52 -1.79
C TRP A 74 -3.45 5.60 -0.80
N LEU A 75 -4.17 4.65 -1.37
CA LEU A 75 -4.93 3.63 -0.68
C LEU A 75 -4.47 2.24 -1.13
N LEU A 76 -4.53 1.27 -0.22
CA LEU A 76 -4.40 -0.16 -0.49
C LEU A 76 -5.79 -0.78 -0.57
N LYS A 77 -6.04 -1.61 -1.58
CA LYS A 77 -7.30 -2.37 -1.66
C LYS A 77 -7.33 -3.46 -0.59
N ASN A 78 -8.38 -3.45 0.23
CA ASN A 78 -8.69 -4.57 1.11
C ASN A 78 -9.65 -5.52 0.38
N VAL A 79 -9.14 -6.65 -0.09
CA VAL A 79 -9.86 -7.60 -0.93
C VAL A 79 -10.30 -8.80 -0.12
N ASN A 80 -11.56 -9.21 -0.27
CA ASN A 80 -12.05 -10.46 0.28
C ASN A 80 -11.40 -11.63 -0.48
N PRO A 81 -10.57 -12.47 0.17
CA PRO A 81 -9.88 -13.55 -0.54
C PRO A 81 -10.83 -14.64 -1.06
N ALA A 82 -12.06 -14.75 -0.52
CA ALA A 82 -13.03 -15.74 -0.96
C ALA A 82 -13.79 -15.33 -2.22
N THR A 83 -13.99 -14.03 -2.45
CA THR A 83 -14.79 -13.51 -3.58
C THR A 83 -13.99 -12.69 -4.59
N GLY A 84 -12.79 -12.23 -4.22
CA GLY A 84 -12.00 -11.28 -5.00
C GLY A 84 -12.56 -9.86 -5.00
N GLU A 85 -13.62 -9.57 -4.25
CA GLU A 85 -14.25 -8.25 -4.20
C GLU A 85 -13.54 -7.32 -3.21
N VAL A 86 -13.52 -6.02 -3.51
CA VAL A 86 -12.98 -5.00 -2.60
C VAL A 86 -13.98 -4.73 -1.48
N ASN A 87 -13.61 -5.03 -0.24
CA ASN A 87 -14.39 -4.75 0.96
C ASN A 87 -14.22 -3.31 1.44
N GLY A 88 -13.11 -2.68 1.08
CA GLY A 88 -12.75 -1.34 1.53
C GLY A 88 -11.32 -1.01 1.18
N TYR A 89 -10.84 0.07 1.78
CA TYR A 89 -9.52 0.60 1.54
C TYR A 89 -8.79 0.84 2.86
N VAL A 90 -7.47 0.78 2.83
CA VAL A 90 -6.60 1.17 3.95
C VAL A 90 -5.66 2.26 3.45
N ARG A 91 -5.37 3.28 4.26
CA ARG A 91 -4.33 4.24 3.89
C ARG A 91 -3.00 3.55 3.64
N ALA A 92 -2.34 3.93 2.54
CA ALA A 92 -0.99 3.49 2.26
C ALA A 92 0.00 4.40 3.00
N SER A 93 0.21 4.11 4.29
CA SER A 93 1.03 4.93 5.18
C SER A 93 2.48 5.06 4.68
N VAL A 94 3.07 6.22 4.98
CA VAL A 94 4.46 6.57 4.64
C VAL A 94 5.32 6.64 5.90
N ALA A 95 6.62 6.83 5.72
CA ALA A 95 7.58 6.84 6.83
C ALA A 95 7.25 7.92 7.87
N GLU A 96 6.76 9.08 7.41
CA GLU A 96 6.37 10.22 8.24
C GLU A 96 5.21 9.88 9.18
N ASP A 97 4.24 9.09 8.72
CA ASP A 97 3.14 8.59 9.55
C ASP A 97 3.66 7.67 10.66
N GLY A 98 4.63 6.82 10.32
CA GLY A 98 5.30 5.93 11.27
C GLY A 98 6.08 6.70 12.34
N GLN A 99 6.82 7.73 11.91
CA GLN A 99 7.56 8.61 12.83
C GLN A 99 6.60 9.33 13.80
N THR A 100 5.49 9.85 13.29
CA THR A 100 4.44 10.49 14.12
C THR A 100 3.87 9.52 15.15
N ALA A 101 3.65 8.26 14.76
CA ALA A 101 3.16 7.23 15.69
C ALA A 101 4.18 6.91 16.79
N ILE A 102 5.47 6.85 16.45
CA ILE A 102 6.55 6.62 17.42
C ILE A 102 6.62 7.76 18.43
N GLU A 103 6.62 9.01 17.97
CA GLU A 103 6.69 10.18 18.84
C GLU A 103 5.51 10.26 19.81
N ALA A 104 4.29 9.97 19.32
CA ALA A 104 3.10 9.90 20.14
C ALA A 104 3.21 8.81 21.22
N ALA A 105 3.70 7.62 20.85
CA ALA A 105 3.90 6.52 21.79
C ALA A 105 4.96 6.85 22.86
N GLU A 106 6.07 7.49 22.48
CA GLU A 106 7.12 7.92 23.41
C GLU A 106 6.64 8.97 24.40
N GLU A 107 5.84 9.94 23.95
CA GLU A 107 5.23 10.94 24.83
C GLU A 107 4.22 10.31 25.79
N ALA A 108 3.37 9.40 25.32
CA ALA A 108 2.43 8.68 26.17
C ALA A 108 3.16 7.85 27.24
N PHE A 109 4.27 7.18 26.86
CA PHE A 109 5.10 6.43 27.80
C PHE A 109 5.73 7.31 28.89
N ARG A 110 6.16 8.54 28.55
CA ARG A 110 6.72 9.49 29.53
C ARG A 110 5.69 10.07 30.49
N ARG A 111 4.42 10.15 30.09
CA ARG A 111 3.32 10.68 30.91
C ARG A 111 2.67 9.61 31.81
N GLY A 112 2.86 8.33 31.49
CA GLY A 112 2.43 7.18 32.29
C GLY A 112 3.36 6.86 33.45
#